data_AF-A0A3S1BU82-F1
#
_entry.id   AF-A0A3S1BU82-F1
#
_cell.length_a   1.000
_cell.length_b   1.000
_cell.length_c   1.000
_cell.angle_alpha   90.00
_cell.angle_beta   90.00
_cell.angle_gamma   90.00
#
_symmetry.space_group_name_H-M   'P 1'
#
loop_
_entity.id
_entity.type
_entity.pdbx_description
1 polymer ?
#
loop_
_entity_poly.entity_id
_entity_poly.type
_entity_poly.pdbx_seq_one_letter_code
_entity_poly.pdbx_strand_id
1 'polypeptide(L)'
;KNWVLLIAGSNGYGNYRHQADVCHAYQIAHANGIPDEQIVVMMYDDIANNEYNPVQGNIINRPGGPNVYPGVPKDYTGDDVNAETFLAVLQGNKEKVKSLLGREGKNSDSADLHNETLQTQFTIVRQETNKSHVMQYGDTSFTNLPVEDF
;
A
#
# COMPACT_ATOMS: atom_id res chain seq x y z
N LYS A 1 15.61 5.48 -6.34
CA LYS A 1 14.67 5.65 -5.21
C LYS A 1 13.30 4.97 -5.46
N ASN A 2 13.06 3.69 -5.17
CA ASN A 2 11.71 3.09 -5.39
C ASN A 2 10.65 3.82 -4.58
N TRP A 3 9.45 4.00 -5.13
CA TRP A 3 8.34 4.59 -4.37
C TRP A 3 7.08 3.76 -4.50
N VAL A 4 6.54 3.41 -3.34
CA VAL A 4 5.32 2.62 -3.23
C VAL A 4 4.18 3.54 -2.78
N LEU A 5 3.11 3.60 -3.56
CA LEU A 5 1.85 4.26 -3.19
C LEU A 5 0.85 3.18 -2.76
N LEU A 6 0.66 3.02 -1.45
CA LEU A 6 -0.24 2.03 -0.85
C LEU A 6 -1.57 2.70 -0.50
N ILE A 7 -2.68 2.15 -0.98
CA ILE A 7 -4.02 2.72 -0.75
C ILE A 7 -5.08 1.68 -0.35
N ALA A 8 -5.73 1.93 0.79
CA ALA A 8 -6.87 1.16 1.29
C ALA A 8 -8.14 2.02 1.16
N GLY A 9 -8.82 1.92 0.01
CA GLY A 9 -10.00 2.72 -0.33
C GLY A 9 -11.30 2.36 0.41
N SER A 10 -11.23 2.00 1.70
CA SER A 10 -12.40 1.67 2.52
C SER A 10 -12.13 1.74 4.03
N ASN A 11 -13.18 2.03 4.78
CA ASN A 11 -13.23 2.05 6.25
C ASN A 11 -14.29 1.07 6.80
N GLY A 12 -14.42 1.06 8.12
CA GLY A 12 -15.32 0.22 8.90
C GLY A 12 -14.72 -1.17 9.17
N TYR A 13 -14.95 -1.70 10.37
CA TYR A 13 -14.39 -2.99 10.80
C TYR A 13 -14.80 -4.17 9.89
N GLY A 14 -15.95 -4.09 9.20
CA GLY A 14 -16.34 -5.06 8.15
C GLY A 14 -15.43 -5.09 6.90
N ASN A 15 -14.55 -4.10 6.74
CA ASN A 15 -13.55 -4.00 5.67
C ASN A 15 -12.09 -4.08 6.16
N TYR A 16 -11.87 -4.48 7.43
CA TYR A 16 -10.56 -4.71 8.08
C TYR A 16 -9.46 -5.19 7.12
N ARG A 17 -9.77 -6.21 6.32
CA ARG A 17 -8.91 -6.82 5.29
C ARG A 17 -8.12 -5.79 4.47
N HIS A 18 -8.74 -4.75 3.91
CA HIS A 18 -8.06 -3.86 2.96
C HIS A 18 -7.00 -2.98 3.64
N GLN A 19 -7.20 -2.61 4.92
CA GLN A 19 -6.18 -1.89 5.69
C GLN A 19 -5.11 -2.85 6.24
N ALA A 20 -5.47 -4.10 6.54
CA ALA A 20 -4.50 -5.16 6.86
C ALA A 20 -3.60 -5.52 5.67
N ASP A 21 -4.15 -5.55 4.45
CA ASP A 21 -3.43 -5.72 3.19
C ASP A 21 -2.41 -4.59 2.98
N VAL A 22 -2.82 -3.33 3.13
CA VAL A 22 -1.92 -2.16 3.03
C VAL A 22 -0.85 -2.15 4.12
N CYS A 23 -1.22 -2.44 5.37
CA CYS A 23 -0.25 -2.56 6.46
C CYS A 23 0.79 -3.66 6.16
N HIS A 24 0.36 -4.82 5.65
CA HIS A 24 1.26 -5.92 5.28
C HIS A 24 2.16 -5.56 4.08
N ALA A 25 1.62 -4.87 3.07
CA ALA A 25 2.39 -4.37 1.93
C ALA A 25 3.45 -3.35 2.36
N TYR A 26 3.14 -2.47 3.33
CA TYR A 26 4.14 -1.58 3.93
C TYR A 26 5.27 -2.37 4.60
N GLN A 27 4.95 -3.39 5.42
CA GLN A 27 5.98 -4.20 6.08
C GLN A 27 6.92 -4.87 5.06
N ILE A 28 6.39 -5.29 3.90
CA ILE A 28 7.19 -5.85 2.80
C ILE A 28 8.10 -4.78 2.17
N ALA A 29 7.56 -3.61 1.82
CA ALA A 29 8.34 -2.52 1.22
C ALA A 29 9.47 -2.02 2.15
N HIS A 30 9.15 -1.77 3.41
CA HIS A 30 10.10 -1.31 4.43
C HIS A 30 11.16 -2.39 4.76
N ALA A 31 10.78 -3.67 4.85
CA ALA A 31 11.73 -4.76 5.10
C ALA A 31 12.72 -5.00 3.95
N ASN A 32 12.34 -4.64 2.70
CA ASN A 32 13.25 -4.65 1.55
C ASN A 32 14.04 -3.33 1.38
N GLY A 33 14.01 -2.45 2.39
CA GLY A 33 14.88 -1.27 2.45
C GLY A 33 14.38 -0.06 1.66
N ILE A 34 13.12 -0.03 1.21
CA ILE A 34 12.50 1.20 0.73
C ILE A 34 12.28 2.11 1.95
N PRO A 35 12.93 3.29 2.05
CA PRO A 35 12.86 4.12 3.24
C PRO A 35 11.50 4.81 3.36
N ASP A 36 11.09 5.17 4.58
CA ASP A 36 9.76 5.72 4.85
C ASP A 36 9.51 7.05 4.13
N GLU A 37 10.54 7.84 3.83
CA GLU A 37 10.41 9.02 2.97
C GLU A 37 9.84 8.68 1.60
N GLN A 38 10.11 7.46 1.11
CA GLN A 38 9.76 6.96 -0.22
C GLN A 38 8.48 6.09 -0.26
N ILE A 39 7.82 5.81 0.86
CA ILE A 39 6.55 5.06 0.88
C ILE A 39 5.41 6.01 1.22
N VAL A 40 4.40 6.11 0.35
CA VAL A 40 3.19 6.91 0.62
C VAL A 40 2.04 5.99 1.01
N VAL A 41 1.47 6.19 2.20
CA VAL A 41 0.34 5.39 2.70
C VAL A 41 -0.95 6.22 2.80
N MET A 42 -2.01 5.73 2.15
CA MET A 42 -3.37 6.26 2.19
C MET A 42 -4.34 5.21 2.78
N MET A 43 -4.72 5.33 4.05
CA MET A 43 -5.66 4.40 4.68
C MET A 43 -6.45 5.08 5.79
N TYR A 44 -7.73 4.73 5.96
CA TYR A 44 -8.64 5.50 6.82
C TYR A 44 -8.24 5.47 8.32
N ASP A 45 -7.49 4.45 8.74
CA ASP A 45 -6.85 4.26 10.06
C ASP A 45 -7.80 3.97 11.24
N ASP A 46 -9.04 3.58 10.94
CA ASP A 46 -10.11 3.29 11.91
C ASP A 46 -10.11 1.86 12.46
N ILE A 47 -9.09 1.05 12.15
CA ILE A 47 -9.08 -0.40 12.43
C ILE A 47 -8.28 -0.80 13.68
N ALA A 48 -7.07 -0.27 13.88
CA ALA A 48 -6.19 -0.74 14.96
C ALA A 48 -6.74 -0.45 16.37
N ASN A 49 -7.39 0.70 16.54
CA ASN A 49 -7.99 1.13 17.81
C ASN A 49 -9.53 1.11 17.76
N ASN A 50 -10.10 0.23 16.94
CA ASN A 50 -11.54 0.08 16.76
C ASN A 50 -12.19 -0.58 18.00
N GLU A 51 -13.42 -0.21 18.36
CA GLU A 51 -14.13 -0.84 19.49
C GLU A 51 -14.34 -2.36 19.31
N TYR A 52 -14.45 -2.85 18.07
CA TYR A 52 -14.59 -4.27 17.75
C TYR A 52 -13.25 -5.03 17.69
N ASN A 53 -12.11 -4.35 17.86
CA ASN A 53 -10.79 -5.00 17.86
C ASN A 53 -10.45 -5.56 19.26
N PRO A 54 -10.39 -6.89 19.45
CA PRO A 54 -10.06 -7.48 20.76
C PRO A 54 -8.60 -7.25 21.18
N VAL A 55 -7.73 -6.78 20.27
CA VAL A 55 -6.34 -6.43 20.56
C VAL A 55 -6.06 -5.02 20.03
N GLN A 56 -6.25 -4.02 20.89
CA GLN A 56 -6.03 -2.61 20.55
C GLN A 56 -4.59 -2.35 20.09
N GLY A 57 -4.41 -1.48 19.08
CA GLY A 57 -3.12 -1.19 18.47
C GLY A 57 -2.55 -2.30 17.57
N ASN A 58 -3.34 -3.33 17.25
CA ASN A 58 -2.89 -4.50 16.49
C ASN A 58 -3.76 -4.81 15.27
N ILE A 59 -3.12 -4.95 14.11
CA ILE A 59 -3.71 -5.44 12.87
C ILE A 59 -2.93 -6.67 12.40
N ILE A 60 -3.60 -7.75 11.99
CA ILE A 60 -2.97 -8.96 11.44
C ILE A 60 -3.56 -9.27 10.06
N ASN A 61 -2.72 -9.60 9.06
CA ASN A 61 -3.23 -9.97 7.72
C ASN A 61 -3.30 -11.49 7.46
N ARG A 62 -3.12 -12.32 8.48
CA ARG A 62 -3.40 -13.76 8.44
C ARG A 62 -3.67 -14.33 9.84
N PRO A 63 -4.42 -15.44 9.98
CA PRO A 63 -4.58 -16.12 11.27
C PRO A 63 -3.22 -16.47 11.90
N GLY A 64 -3.01 -16.10 13.16
CA GLY A 64 -1.72 -16.28 13.86
C GLY A 64 -0.55 -15.48 13.27
N GLY A 65 -0.82 -14.49 12.41
CA GLY A 65 0.21 -13.59 11.85
C GLY A 65 0.76 -12.59 12.87
N PRO A 66 1.92 -11.96 12.55
CA PRO A 66 2.45 -10.85 13.33
C PRO A 66 1.58 -9.60 13.20
N ASN A 67 1.72 -8.67 14.14
CA ASN A 67 1.14 -7.33 14.03
C ASN A 67 1.81 -6.58 12.85
N VAL A 68 1.03 -6.22 11.83
CA VAL A 68 1.50 -5.47 10.65
C VAL A 68 1.29 -3.96 10.77
N TYR A 69 0.65 -3.48 11.85
CA TYR A 69 0.36 -2.07 12.10
C TYR A 69 1.55 -1.18 12.52
N PRO A 70 2.57 -1.64 13.28
CA PRO A 70 3.64 -0.78 13.77
C PRO A 70 4.50 -0.19 12.65
N GLY A 71 4.89 1.07 12.80
CA GLY A 71 5.72 1.79 11.82
C GLY A 71 4.95 2.36 10.62
N VAL A 72 3.81 1.75 10.22
CA VAL A 72 3.07 2.13 9.00
C VAL A 72 2.76 3.65 8.97
N PRO A 73 3.28 4.40 7.98
CA PRO A 73 3.05 5.83 7.83
C PRO A 73 1.57 6.22 7.77
N LYS A 74 1.29 7.45 8.20
CA LYS A 74 -0.05 8.05 8.27
C LYS A 74 -0.13 9.26 7.34
N ASP A 75 0.41 9.13 6.13
CA ASP A 75 0.57 10.28 5.24
C ASP A 75 -0.78 10.91 4.86
N TYR A 76 -1.82 10.06 4.68
CA TYR A 76 -3.22 10.45 4.48
C TYR A 76 -4.16 9.47 5.20
N THR A 77 -5.01 9.99 6.08
CA THR A 77 -5.94 9.21 6.94
C THR A 77 -7.31 9.87 7.03
N GLY A 78 -8.34 9.10 7.42
CA GLY A 78 -9.71 9.61 7.45
C GLY A 78 -10.16 10.14 6.07
N ASP A 79 -10.80 11.31 6.06
CA ASP A 79 -11.40 11.89 4.85
C ASP A 79 -10.36 12.40 3.81
N ASP A 80 -9.07 12.47 4.18
CA ASP A 80 -7.96 12.69 3.23
C ASP A 80 -7.81 11.53 2.23
N VAL A 81 -8.37 10.34 2.54
CA VAL A 81 -8.34 9.16 1.68
C VAL A 81 -9.44 9.24 0.62
N ASN A 82 -9.26 10.19 -0.30
CA ASN A 82 -10.21 10.48 -1.38
C ASN A 82 -9.53 10.48 -2.78
N ALA A 83 -10.35 10.38 -3.83
CA ALA A 83 -9.88 10.22 -5.21
C ALA A 83 -9.09 11.44 -5.74
N GLU A 84 -9.45 12.67 -5.35
CA GLU A 84 -8.69 13.86 -5.75
C GLU A 84 -7.29 13.89 -5.12
N THR A 85 -7.19 13.48 -3.86
CA THR A 85 -5.91 13.40 -3.13
C THR A 85 -5.03 12.31 -3.71
N PHE A 86 -5.58 11.11 -3.99
CA PHE A 86 -4.86 10.04 -4.66
C PHE A 86 -4.30 10.47 -6.02
N LEU A 87 -5.11 11.12 -6.86
CA LEU A 87 -4.66 11.61 -8.17
C LEU A 87 -3.61 12.71 -8.04
N ALA A 88 -3.73 13.62 -7.07
CA ALA A 88 -2.75 14.67 -6.83
C ALA A 88 -1.40 14.11 -6.35
N VAL A 89 -1.42 13.10 -5.48
CA VAL A 89 -0.22 12.36 -5.02
C VAL A 89 0.46 11.64 -6.18
N LEU A 90 -0.30 10.88 -6.98
CA LEU A 90 0.18 10.13 -8.14
C LEU A 90 0.76 11.04 -9.23
N GLN A 91 0.28 12.28 -9.35
CA GLN A 91 0.79 13.30 -10.27
C GLN A 91 1.97 14.12 -9.71
N GLY A 92 2.40 13.88 -8.47
CA GLY A 92 3.43 14.69 -7.82
C GLY A 92 2.98 16.12 -7.44
N ASN A 93 1.69 16.41 -7.52
CA ASN A 93 1.13 17.76 -7.50
C ASN A 93 0.93 18.29 -6.07
N LYS A 94 2.04 18.69 -5.43
CA LYS A 94 2.06 19.19 -4.04
C LYS A 94 1.13 20.38 -3.81
N GLU A 95 1.08 21.33 -4.73
CA GLU A 95 0.19 22.50 -4.61
C GLU A 95 -1.30 22.09 -4.65
N LYS A 96 -1.68 21.09 -5.45
CA LYS A 96 -3.05 20.54 -5.41
C LYS A 96 -3.33 19.81 -4.09
N VAL A 97 -2.42 18.96 -3.60
CA VAL A 97 -2.56 18.32 -2.27
C VAL A 97 -2.74 19.37 -1.17
N LYS A 98 -1.90 20.40 -1.18
CA LYS A 98 -1.95 21.53 -0.24
C LYS A 98 -3.25 22.34 -0.34
N SER A 99 -3.77 22.55 -1.55
CA SER A 99 -5.06 23.21 -1.77
C SER A 99 -6.27 22.38 -1.31
N LEU A 100 -6.13 21.04 -1.31
CA LEU A 100 -7.17 20.11 -0.86
C LEU A 100 -7.21 19.99 0.66
N LEU A 101 -6.04 19.83 1.29
CA LEU A 101 -5.92 19.42 2.69
C LEU A 101 -5.48 20.55 3.63
N GLY A 102 -5.10 21.73 3.11
CA GLY A 102 -4.56 22.85 3.90
C GLY A 102 -3.17 22.59 4.48
N ARG A 103 -2.53 21.46 4.16
CA ARG A 103 -1.23 20.99 4.69
C ARG A 103 -0.33 20.46 3.58
N GLU A 104 0.98 20.44 3.83
CA GLU A 104 1.94 19.77 2.95
C GLU A 104 1.73 18.24 2.92
N GLY A 105 2.18 17.61 1.83
CA GLY A 105 2.02 16.18 1.59
C GLY A 105 3.15 15.55 0.76
N LYS A 106 3.09 14.22 0.62
CA LYS A 106 4.12 13.30 0.13
C LYS A 106 3.81 12.77 -1.29
N ASN A 107 4.82 12.46 -2.10
CA ASN A 107 4.72 12.20 -3.55
C ASN A 107 5.84 11.26 -4.09
N SER A 108 5.65 10.54 -5.21
CA SER A 108 6.51 9.40 -5.63
C SER A 108 7.45 9.58 -6.87
N ASP A 109 8.72 9.12 -6.79
CA ASP A 109 9.83 9.30 -7.78
C ASP A 109 10.98 8.18 -7.86
N SER A 110 10.70 6.94 -8.37
CA SER A 110 11.48 5.81 -9.05
C SER A 110 12.83 5.07 -8.64
N ALA A 111 12.87 3.69 -8.76
CA ALA A 111 13.98 2.65 -8.89
C ALA A 111 14.84 2.18 -7.64
N ASP A 112 15.42 0.99 -7.36
CA ASP A 112 15.61 -0.39 -7.88
C ASP A 112 16.34 -1.24 -6.77
N LEU A 113 16.12 -2.58 -6.50
CA LEU A 113 17.02 -3.49 -5.67
C LEU A 113 16.62 -5.01 -5.37
N HIS A 114 17.15 -6.00 -6.11
CA HIS A 114 17.27 -7.50 -5.87
C HIS A 114 16.08 -8.39 -5.36
N ASN A 115 15.71 -9.58 -5.90
CA ASN A 115 16.07 -10.35 -7.13
C ASN A 115 15.05 -11.49 -7.48
N GLU A 116 13.78 -11.20 -7.78
CA GLU A 116 12.75 -12.16 -8.30
C GLU A 116 11.94 -11.51 -9.44
N THR A 117 11.57 -12.16 -10.56
CA THR A 117 10.82 -11.47 -11.65
C THR A 117 9.31 -11.27 -11.43
N LEU A 118 8.75 -10.16 -11.89
CA LEU A 118 7.30 -9.89 -11.88
C LEU A 118 6.49 -11.02 -12.53
N GLN A 119 7.00 -11.64 -13.60
CA GLN A 119 6.36 -12.75 -14.27
C GLN A 119 6.31 -14.02 -13.41
N THR A 120 7.29 -14.21 -12.51
CA THR A 120 7.31 -15.30 -11.52
C THR A 120 6.21 -15.07 -10.49
N GLN A 121 6.21 -13.91 -9.84
CA GLN A 121 5.20 -13.52 -8.86
C GLN A 121 3.77 -13.58 -9.44
N PHE A 122 3.53 -13.03 -10.63
CA PHE A 122 2.24 -13.11 -11.32
C PHE A 122 1.78 -14.56 -11.53
N THR A 123 2.71 -15.45 -11.90
CA THR A 123 2.40 -16.86 -12.16
C THR A 123 2.00 -17.58 -10.87
N ILE A 124 2.69 -17.30 -9.75
CA ILE A 124 2.35 -17.83 -8.42
C ILE A 124 0.96 -17.33 -7.98
N VAL A 125 0.73 -16.01 -8.01
CA VAL A 125 -0.55 -15.41 -7.60
C VAL A 125 -1.70 -15.94 -8.45
N ARG A 126 -1.49 -16.16 -9.75
CA ARG A 126 -2.48 -16.76 -10.67
C ARG A 126 -2.78 -18.23 -10.39
N GLN A 127 -1.83 -19.01 -9.85
CA GLN A 127 -2.06 -20.41 -9.47
C GLN A 127 -2.82 -20.52 -8.14
N GLU A 128 -2.44 -19.71 -7.14
CA GLU A 128 -3.05 -19.75 -5.81
C GLU A 128 -4.45 -19.09 -5.74
N THR A 129 -4.73 -18.08 -6.56
CA THR A 129 -6.01 -17.34 -6.53
C THR A 129 -7.13 -18.07 -7.27
N ASN A 130 -7.49 -19.27 -6.82
CA ASN A 130 -8.43 -20.18 -7.47
C ASN A 130 -9.92 -19.75 -7.46
N LYS A 131 -10.26 -18.59 -6.89
CA LYS A 131 -11.64 -18.05 -6.79
C LYS A 131 -11.98 -17.00 -7.85
N SER A 132 -11.02 -16.58 -8.65
CA SER A 132 -11.19 -15.60 -9.72
C SER A 132 -10.17 -15.84 -10.84
N HIS A 133 -10.17 -14.99 -11.87
CA HIS A 133 -9.15 -15.03 -12.92
C HIS A 133 -8.18 -13.88 -12.69
N VAL A 134 -6.92 -14.18 -12.35
CA VAL A 134 -5.85 -13.19 -12.26
C VAL A 134 -5.41 -12.80 -13.67
N MET A 135 -5.51 -11.50 -13.97
CA MET A 135 -5.34 -10.94 -15.30
C MET A 135 -4.09 -10.04 -15.37
N GLN A 136 -3.53 -9.91 -16.57
CA GLN A 136 -2.36 -9.09 -16.88
C GLN A 136 -2.72 -8.13 -18.02
N TYR A 137 -2.29 -6.88 -17.95
CA TYR A 137 -2.66 -5.80 -18.86
C TYR A 137 -1.49 -4.84 -19.10
N GLY A 138 -1.56 -4.05 -20.17
CA GLY A 138 -0.51 -3.08 -20.55
C GLY A 138 0.55 -3.70 -21.46
N ASP A 139 1.73 -3.09 -21.47
CA ASP A 139 2.93 -3.73 -22.03
C ASP A 139 3.39 -4.84 -21.07
N THR A 140 3.91 -5.95 -21.61
CA THR A 140 4.49 -7.06 -20.84
C THR A 140 5.99 -7.19 -21.03
N SER A 141 6.63 -6.30 -21.81
CA SER A 141 8.10 -6.30 -22.00
C SER A 141 8.87 -6.29 -20.68
N PHE A 142 8.37 -5.56 -19.68
CA PHE A 142 8.96 -5.40 -18.36
C PHE A 142 8.62 -6.51 -17.36
N THR A 143 7.85 -7.56 -17.71
CA THR A 143 7.52 -8.60 -16.71
C THR A 143 8.70 -9.53 -16.42
N ASN A 144 9.72 -9.50 -17.28
CA ASN A 144 11.03 -10.09 -17.01
C ASN A 144 11.92 -9.20 -16.11
N LEU A 145 11.52 -7.95 -15.84
CA LEU A 145 12.16 -7.17 -14.79
C LEU A 145 11.88 -7.81 -13.43
N PRO A 146 12.82 -7.67 -12.50
CA PRO A 146 12.59 -8.02 -11.12
C PRO A 146 11.45 -7.23 -10.42
N VAL A 147 10.87 -7.82 -9.37
CA VAL A 147 9.77 -7.30 -8.54
C VAL A 147 10.22 -6.05 -7.79
N GLU A 148 11.49 -6.02 -7.38
CA GLU A 148 12.13 -4.88 -6.73
C GLU A 148 12.28 -3.61 -7.58
N ASP A 149 11.99 -3.62 -8.88
CA ASP A 149 12.10 -2.44 -9.73
C ASP A 149 10.86 -1.50 -9.56
N PHE A 150 9.98 -1.84 -8.60
CA PHE A 150 8.63 -1.31 -8.40
C PHE A 150 8.32 -1.01 -6.92
#